data_AF-A0A2G8S7I6-F1
#
_entry.id   AF-A0A2G8S7I6-F1
#
_cell.length_a   1.000
_cell.length_b   1.000
_cell.length_c   1.000
_cell.angle_alpha   90.00
_cell.angle_beta   90.00
_cell.angle_gamma   90.00
#
_symmetry.space_group_name_H-M   'P 1'
#
loop_
_entity.id
_entity.type
_entity.pdbx_description
1 polymer ?
#
loop_
_entity_poly.entity_id
_entity_poly.type
_entity_poly.pdbx_seq_one_letter_code
_entity_poly.pdbx_strand_id
1 'polypeptide(L)'
;MSVKPWDIYVEELLPIGYGHPLWMPEPDSNGRQVFIGDVGWLKAGAFRALFNSMEDADHPTNQEKKVPVGFQMFRPSDLSI
;
A
#
# COMPACT_ATOMS: atom_id res chain seq x y z
N MET A 1 -13.94 12.79 -23.23
CA MET A 1 -13.54 11.73 -22.28
C MET A 1 -13.58 12.32 -20.88
N SER A 2 -14.16 11.63 -19.90
CA SER A 2 -14.12 12.08 -18.50
C SER A 2 -12.71 11.81 -17.96
N VAL A 3 -11.99 12.86 -17.57
CA VAL A 3 -10.68 12.72 -16.91
C VAL A 3 -10.93 12.25 -15.48
N LYS A 4 -10.21 11.22 -15.03
CA LYS A 4 -10.43 10.69 -13.68
C LYS A 4 -9.73 11.58 -12.66
N PRO A 5 -10.30 11.77 -11.45
CA PRO A 5 -9.70 12.66 -10.44
C PRO A 5 -8.26 12.31 -10.07
N TRP A 6 -7.92 11.02 -10.01
CA TRP A 6 -6.56 10.59 -9.68
C TRP A 6 -5.56 10.84 -10.81
N ASP A 7 -6.01 10.90 -12.07
CA ASP A 7 -5.14 11.25 -13.20
C ASP A 7 -4.76 12.74 -13.08
N ILE A 8 -5.74 13.63 -12.80
CA ILE A 8 -5.50 15.07 -12.54
C ILE A 8 -4.53 15.25 -11.38
N TYR A 9 -4.75 14.55 -10.26
CA TYR A 9 -3.87 14.67 -9.09
C TYR A 9 -2.42 14.32 -9.45
N VAL A 10 -2.20 13.23 -10.19
CA VAL A 10 -0.86 12.81 -10.60
C VAL A 10 -0.25 13.82 -11.57
N GLU A 11 -1.01 14.27 -12.57
CA GLU A 11 -0.54 15.27 -13.55
C GLU A 11 -0.09 16.57 -12.89
N GLU A 12 -0.83 17.05 -11.89
CA GLU A 12 -0.56 18.33 -11.23
C GLU A 12 0.48 18.22 -10.11
N LEU A 13 0.54 17.08 -9.40
CA LEU A 13 1.30 16.96 -8.15
C LEU A 13 2.56 16.10 -8.25
N LEU A 14 2.65 15.18 -9.20
CA LEU A 14 3.88 14.41 -9.45
C LEU A 14 5.06 15.31 -9.88
N PRO A 15 4.89 16.29 -10.80
CA PRO A 15 6.02 17.13 -11.26
C PRO A 15 6.63 18.01 -10.18
N ILE A 16 5.87 18.34 -9.14
CA ILE A 16 6.32 19.17 -8.00
C ILE A 16 6.70 18.33 -6.77
N GLY A 17 6.80 17.01 -6.91
CA GLY A 17 7.34 16.12 -5.89
C GLY A 17 6.35 15.65 -4.82
N TYR A 18 5.04 15.90 -4.99
CA TYR A 18 4.01 15.40 -4.05
C TYR A 18 3.49 14.00 -4.40
N GLY A 19 3.74 13.50 -5.61
CA GLY A 19 3.51 12.09 -5.95
C GLY A 19 2.06 11.73 -6.27
N HIS A 20 1.70 10.47 -6.01
CA HIS A 20 0.36 9.93 -6.28
C HIS A 20 -0.60 10.22 -5.11
N PRO A 21 -1.91 10.38 -5.37
CA PRO A 21 -2.88 10.27 -4.30
C PRO A 21 -2.87 8.80 -3.84
N LEU A 22 -2.52 8.56 -2.58
CA LEU A 22 -2.47 7.21 -1.99
C LEU A 22 -3.67 6.94 -1.07
N TRP A 23 -4.32 7.99 -0.59
CA TRP A 23 -5.32 7.92 0.46
C TRP A 23 -6.70 7.51 -0.05
N MET A 24 -7.33 6.58 0.68
CA MET A 24 -8.71 6.17 0.51
C MET A 24 -9.29 5.84 1.90
N PRO A 25 -10.51 6.29 2.25
CA PRO A 25 -11.06 6.10 3.60
C PRO A 25 -11.10 4.64 4.05
N GLU A 26 -11.53 3.75 3.15
CA GLU A 26 -11.68 2.31 3.39
C GLU A 26 -10.87 1.55 2.31
N PRO A 27 -9.54 1.41 2.49
CA PRO A 27 -8.67 0.90 1.44
C PRO A 27 -8.83 -0.61 1.23
N ASP A 28 -9.48 -1.33 2.14
CA ASP A 28 -9.94 -2.70 1.96
C ASP A 28 -11.39 -2.91 2.43
N SER A 29 -11.97 -4.08 2.13
CA SER A 29 -13.34 -4.43 2.52
C SER A 29 -13.49 -4.81 3.99
N ASN A 30 -12.37 -5.03 4.69
CA ASN A 30 -12.31 -5.57 6.04
C ASN A 30 -11.96 -4.48 7.08
N GLY A 31 -11.85 -3.21 6.66
CA GLY A 31 -11.50 -2.07 7.50
C GLY A 31 -10.01 -1.99 7.87
N ARG A 32 -9.12 -2.72 7.19
CA ARG A 32 -7.67 -2.67 7.45
C ARG A 32 -7.10 -1.33 6.98
N GLN A 33 -6.28 -0.74 7.82
CA GLN A 33 -5.52 0.46 7.46
C GLN A 33 -4.21 0.10 6.73
N VAL A 34 -3.56 1.12 6.17
CA VAL A 34 -2.23 1.00 5.57
C VAL A 34 -1.17 1.18 6.66
N PHE A 35 -0.22 0.26 6.73
CA PHE A 35 0.87 0.26 7.71
C PHE A 35 2.23 0.33 7.02
N ILE A 36 3.25 0.78 7.76
CA ILE A 36 4.65 0.69 7.32
C ILE A 36 4.98 -0.78 7.06
N GLY A 37 5.69 -1.05 5.96
CA GLY A 37 6.00 -2.40 5.51
C GLY A 37 4.97 -2.99 4.55
N ASP A 38 3.83 -2.34 4.33
CA ASP A 38 2.83 -2.81 3.37
C ASP A 38 3.38 -2.82 1.94
N VAL A 39 3.30 -3.99 1.33
CA VAL A 39 3.52 -4.19 -0.10
C VAL A 39 2.16 -4.23 -0.76
N GLY A 40 2.00 -3.49 -1.86
CA GLY A 40 0.70 -3.31 -2.51
C GLY A 40 0.80 -2.73 -3.90
N TRP A 41 -0.34 -2.31 -4.44
CA TRP A 41 -0.43 -1.68 -5.76
C TRP A 41 -1.40 -0.51 -5.75
N LEU A 42 -1.26 0.38 -6.74
CA LEU A 42 -2.18 1.50 -6.92
C LEU A 42 -3.35 1.09 -7.79
N LYS A 43 -4.57 1.43 -7.35
CA LYS A 43 -5.80 1.25 -8.12
C LYS A 43 -6.70 2.46 -7.93
N ALA A 44 -6.91 3.22 -9.02
CA ALA A 44 -7.79 4.40 -9.04
C ALA A 44 -7.43 5.45 -7.97
N GLY A 45 -6.13 5.77 -7.83
CA GLY A 45 -5.65 6.75 -6.84
C GLY A 45 -5.71 6.28 -5.38
N ALA A 46 -5.83 4.97 -5.15
CA ALA A 46 -5.79 4.38 -3.83
C ALA A 46 -4.71 3.32 -3.75
N PHE A 47 -3.95 3.30 -2.66
CA PHE A 47 -3.05 2.20 -2.34
C PHE A 47 -3.83 0.99 -1.81
N ARG A 48 -3.59 -0.18 -2.39
CA ARG A 48 -4.21 -1.45 -2.00
C ARG A 48 -3.14 -2.38 -1.45
N ALA A 49 -3.15 -2.61 -0.14
CA ALA A 49 -2.21 -3.50 0.51
C ALA A 49 -2.47 -4.98 0.15
N LEU A 50 -1.41 -5.70 -0.17
CA LEU A 50 -1.38 -7.16 -0.36
C LEU A 50 -1.05 -7.84 0.97
N PHE A 51 0.16 -7.58 1.48
CA PHE A 51 0.71 -8.15 2.70
C PHE A 51 1.63 -7.11 3.34
N ASN A 52 1.96 -7.28 4.61
CA ASN A 52 2.96 -6.50 5.30
C ASN A 52 4.29 -7.28 5.32
N SER A 53 5.32 -6.69 4.74
CA SER A 53 6.65 -7.30 4.64
C SER A 53 7.41 -7.36 5.96
N MET A 54 7.01 -6.56 6.95
CA MET A 54 7.61 -6.52 8.29
C MET A 54 6.92 -7.45 9.28
N GLU A 55 5.83 -8.10 8.86
CA GLU A 55 5.11 -9.10 9.63
C GLU A 55 5.42 -10.52 9.14
N ASP A 56 5.33 -11.50 10.03
CA ASP A 56 5.55 -12.90 9.69
C ASP A 56 4.52 -13.40 8.65
N ALA A 57 4.89 -14.46 7.90
CA ALA A 57 4.02 -15.05 6.88
C ALA A 57 2.66 -15.50 7.44
N ASP A 58 2.65 -15.96 8.68
CA ASP A 58 1.47 -16.46 9.39
C ASP A 58 0.76 -15.38 10.22
N HIS A 59 1.25 -14.13 10.23
CA HIS A 59 0.61 -13.02 10.93
C HIS A 59 -0.79 -12.75 10.36
N PRO A 60 -1.82 -12.43 11.18
CA PRO A 60 -3.18 -12.19 10.70
C PRO A 60 -3.29 -11.23 9.50
N THR A 61 -2.49 -10.16 9.48
CA THR A 61 -2.40 -9.20 8.35
C THR A 61 -2.05 -9.85 7.01
N ASN A 62 -1.29 -10.94 7.03
CA ASN A 62 -0.80 -11.66 5.87
C ASN A 62 -1.64 -12.89 5.55
N GLN A 63 -2.54 -13.32 6.44
CA GLN A 63 -3.27 -14.58 6.26
C GLN A 63 -4.29 -14.55 5.12
N GLU A 64 -4.93 -13.41 4.88
CA GLU A 64 -6.01 -13.28 3.89
C GLU A 64 -5.50 -13.42 2.45
N LYS A 65 -4.50 -12.61 2.08
CA LYS A 65 -3.94 -12.57 0.71
C LYS A 65 -2.66 -13.38 0.54
N LYS A 66 -2.13 -13.91 1.65
CA LYS A 66 -0.86 -14.64 1.74
C LYS A 66 0.35 -13.80 1.33
N VAL A 67 1.53 -14.35 1.58
CA VAL A 67 2.81 -13.81 1.13
C VAL A 67 3.33 -14.62 -0.08
N PRO A 68 4.25 -14.05 -0.89
CA PRO A 68 4.88 -14.79 -1.98
C PRO A 68 5.64 -16.04 -1.52
N VAL A 69 5.84 -16.99 -2.44
CA VAL A 69 6.66 -18.18 -2.18
C VAL A 69 8.10 -17.77 -1.86
N GLY A 70 8.66 -18.33 -0.79
CA GLY A 70 10.01 -18.00 -0.33
C GLY A 70 10.11 -16.64 0.36
N PHE A 71 8.99 -16.07 0.81
CA PHE A 71 8.97 -14.82 1.57
C PHE A 71 9.94 -14.86 2.75
N GLN A 72 10.76 -13.82 2.84
CA GLN A 72 11.60 -13.52 3.99
C GLN A 72 11.15 -12.20 4.57
N MET A 73 10.89 -12.19 5.88
CA MET A 73 10.41 -11.00 6.55
C MET A 73 11.47 -9.89 6.53
N PHE A 74 11.04 -8.70 6.13
CA PHE A 74 11.87 -7.52 6.09
C PHE A 74 12.06 -6.97 7.51
N ARG A 75 13.29 -7.06 8.03
CA ARG A 75 13.69 -6.53 9.34
C ARG A 75 14.78 -5.48 9.17
N PRO A 76 14.44 -4.22 8.88
CA PRO A 76 15.42 -3.15 8.80
C PRO A 76 16.04 -2.88 10.18
N SER A 77 17.37 -2.81 10.26
CA SER A 77 18.10 -2.55 11.51
C SER A 77 17.92 -1.14 12.07
N ASP A 78 17.64 -0.19 11.18
CA ASP A 78 17.69 1.25 11.49
C ASP A 78 16.29 1.87 11.61
N LEU A 79 15.24 1.05 11.60
CA LEU A 79 13.87 1.53 11.69
C LEU A 79 13.37 1.44 13.14
N SER A 80 13.44 2.56 13.86
CA SER A 80 12.80 2.74 15.16
C SER A 80 11.37 3.25 14.95
N ILE A 81 10.42 2.32 14.81
CA ILE A 81 8.98 2.60 14.71
C ILE A 81 8.24 2.03 15.91
#